data_AF-A0A538RT47-F1
#
_entry.id   AF-A0A538RT47-F1
#
_cell.length_a   1.000
_cell.length_b   1.000
_cell.length_c   1.000
_cell.angle_alpha   90.00
_cell.angle_beta   90.00
_cell.angle_gamma   90.00
#
_symmetry.space_group_name_H-M   'P 1'
#
loop_
_entity.id
_entity.type
_entity.pdbx_description
1 polymer ?
#
loop_
_entity_poly.entity_id
_entity_poly.type
_entity_poly.pdbx_seq_one_letter_code
_entity_poly.pdbx_strand_id
1 'polypeptide(L)'
;MIHAADGVLPSDMCDTEAELEEERRLLYVAMTRARDRLYVTFPMRYYRRKRAFGDSHSFAQLSRFLPPALFPLFERHSHVGPEPELTAAQTQTQPISETVHARLKKLWQ
;
A
#
# COMPACT_ATOMS: atom_id res chain seq x y z
N MET A 1 -15.13 2.52 -6.98
CA MET A 1 -14.55 2.75 -5.64
C MET A 1 -13.10 3.16 -5.79
N ILE A 2 -12.70 4.31 -5.23
CA ILE A 2 -11.39 4.94 -5.56
C ILE A 2 -10.29 4.62 -4.53
N HIS A 3 -10.65 4.41 -3.27
CA HIS A 3 -9.68 4.21 -2.18
C HIS A 3 -9.97 2.92 -1.41
N ALA A 4 -9.66 1.77 -2.03
CA ALA A 4 -9.74 0.44 -1.43
C ALA A 4 -8.56 0.17 -0.47
N ALA A 5 -8.29 1.08 0.45
CA ALA A 5 -7.11 1.02 1.33
C ALA A 5 -7.53 0.96 2.80
N ASP A 6 -6.77 0.19 3.59
CA ASP A 6 -6.92 0.17 5.05
C ASP A 6 -6.63 1.57 5.62
N GLY A 7 -7.49 2.02 6.53
CA GLY A 7 -7.53 3.37 7.10
C GLY A 7 -8.40 4.37 6.36
N VAL A 8 -8.83 4.05 5.13
CA VAL A 8 -9.94 4.77 4.46
C VAL A 8 -11.20 3.90 4.46
N LEU A 9 -11.07 2.62 4.12
CA LEU A 9 -12.17 1.66 4.12
C LEU A 9 -11.64 0.26 4.51
N PRO A 10 -11.84 -0.21 5.75
CA PRO A 10 -12.48 0.49 6.85
C PRO A 10 -11.70 1.74 7.29
N SER A 11 -12.42 2.72 7.84
CA SER A 11 -11.84 3.92 8.45
C SER A 11 -10.98 3.55 9.66
N ASP A 12 -9.85 4.25 9.86
CA ASP A 12 -9.02 4.10 11.06
C ASP A 12 -9.76 4.52 12.35
N MET A 13 -10.90 5.21 12.24
CA MET A 13 -11.74 5.61 13.38
C MET A 13 -12.78 4.54 13.76
N CYS A 14 -12.81 3.41 13.05
CA CYS A 14 -13.71 2.31 13.32
C CYS A 14 -13.12 1.42 14.41
N ASP A 15 -13.58 1.59 15.65
CA ASP A 15 -13.00 0.92 16.83
C ASP A 15 -13.83 -0.29 17.29
N THR A 16 -15.10 -0.39 16.86
CA THR A 16 -16.01 -1.47 17.26
C THR A 16 -16.36 -2.42 16.10
N GLU A 17 -16.73 -3.66 16.44
CA GLU A 17 -17.17 -4.64 15.43
C GLU A 17 -18.46 -4.17 14.72
N ALA A 18 -19.37 -3.49 15.42
CA ALA A 18 -20.60 -2.99 14.83
C ALA A 18 -20.34 -1.89 13.78
N GLU A 19 -19.39 -0.99 14.04
CA GLU A 19 -18.94 0.01 13.06
C GLU A 19 -18.25 -0.68 11.87
N LEU A 20 -17.49 -1.74 12.12
CA LEU A 20 -16.79 -2.49 11.07
C LEU A 20 -17.78 -3.20 10.14
N GLU A 21 -18.85 -3.76 10.69
CA GLU A 21 -19.97 -4.31 9.92
C GLU A 21 -20.69 -3.24 9.10
N GLU A 22 -20.85 -2.03 9.62
CA GLU A 22 -21.45 -0.93 8.87
C GLU A 22 -20.55 -0.48 7.71
N GLU A 23 -19.25 -0.33 7.93
CA GLU A 23 -18.26 -0.05 6.88
C GLU A 23 -18.27 -1.15 5.80
N ARG A 24 -18.43 -2.42 6.21
CA ARG A 24 -18.60 -3.54 5.26
C ARG A 24 -19.89 -3.40 4.44
N ARG A 25 -20.99 -2.95 5.06
CA ARG A 25 -22.24 -2.65 4.33
C ARG A 25 -22.06 -1.49 3.36
N LEU A 26 -21.32 -0.44 3.74
CA LEU A 26 -21.00 0.68 2.86
C LEU A 26 -20.20 0.22 1.63
N LEU A 27 -19.19 -0.63 1.82
CA LEU A 27 -18.46 -1.24 0.71
C LEU A 27 -19.39 -2.02 -0.22
N TYR A 28 -20.24 -2.88 0.35
CA TYR A 28 -21.19 -3.69 -0.42
C TYR A 28 -22.12 -2.81 -1.27
N VAL A 29 -22.66 -1.74 -0.69
CA VAL A 29 -23.49 -0.78 -1.44
C VAL A 29 -22.66 -0.13 -2.55
N ALA A 30 -21.45 0.36 -2.26
CA ALA A 30 -20.60 0.99 -3.27
C ALA A 30 -20.28 0.04 -4.45
N MET A 31 -20.09 -1.25 -4.19
CA MET A 31 -19.84 -2.27 -5.22
C MET A 31 -21.10 -2.59 -6.04
N THR A 32 -22.24 -2.75 -5.38
CA THR A 32 -23.50 -3.17 -6.03
C THR A 32 -24.24 -2.04 -6.72
N ARG A 33 -23.88 -0.77 -6.46
CA ARG A 33 -24.40 0.39 -7.21
C ARG A 33 -23.86 0.46 -8.64
N ALA A 34 -22.73 -0.19 -8.92
CA ALA A 34 -22.21 -0.27 -10.28
C ALA A 34 -23.08 -1.21 -11.12
N ARG A 35 -23.72 -0.66 -12.16
CA ARG A 35 -24.59 -1.44 -13.06
C ARG A 35 -23.80 -2.19 -14.14
N ASP A 36 -22.94 -1.46 -14.86
CA ASP A 36 -22.28 -1.99 -16.06
C ASP A 36 -20.80 -2.30 -15.82
N ARG A 37 -20.10 -1.46 -15.04
CA ARG A 37 -18.66 -1.58 -14.79
C ARG A 37 -18.31 -1.18 -13.37
N LEU A 38 -17.60 -2.06 -12.68
CA LEU A 38 -17.05 -1.81 -11.35
C LEU A 38 -15.53 -1.66 -11.45
N TYR A 39 -15.03 -0.48 -11.07
CA TYR A 39 -13.61 -0.24 -10.90
C TYR A 39 -13.30 -0.08 -9.41
N VAL A 40 -12.32 -0.85 -8.93
CA VAL A 40 -11.83 -0.79 -7.57
C VAL A 40 -10.35 -0.44 -7.62
N THR A 41 -9.99 0.71 -7.09
CA THR A 41 -8.59 1.17 -7.09
C THR A 41 -8.04 1.23 -5.68
N PHE A 42 -6.76 0.86 -5.56
CA PHE A 42 -5.97 0.94 -4.33
C PHE A 42 -4.68 1.71 -4.66
N PRO A 43 -4.47 2.91 -4.08
CA PRO A 43 -3.24 3.65 -4.32
C PRO A 43 -2.11 3.06 -3.50
N MET A 44 -1.00 2.70 -4.14
CA MET A 44 0.17 2.14 -3.43
C MET A 44 0.85 3.18 -2.53
N ARG A 45 0.88 4.45 -2.94
CA ARG A 45 1.60 5.54 -2.26
C ARG A 45 0.68 6.74 -1.99
N TYR A 46 0.60 7.15 -0.73
CA TYR A 46 -0.05 8.39 -0.30
C TYR A 46 0.98 9.49 -0.06
N TYR A 47 0.85 10.57 -0.82
CA TYR A 47 1.83 11.64 -0.81
C TYR A 47 1.53 12.67 0.28
N ARG A 48 2.36 12.77 1.32
CA ARG A 48 2.17 13.77 2.40
C ARG A 48 2.85 15.08 2.00
N ARG A 49 2.14 15.97 1.30
CA ARG A 49 2.74 17.25 0.87
C ARG A 49 3.04 18.20 2.04
N LYS A 50 4.29 18.68 2.11
CA LYS A 50 4.63 20.02 2.62
C LYS A 50 5.57 20.83 1.71
N ARG A 51 6.17 20.25 0.65
CA ARG A 51 7.01 20.96 -0.34
C ARG A 51 6.81 20.41 -1.75
N ALA A 52 6.90 21.28 -2.76
CA ALA A 52 6.58 20.99 -4.16
C ALA A 52 7.44 19.88 -4.82
N PHE A 53 8.58 19.53 -4.23
CA PHE A 53 9.55 18.56 -4.77
C PHE A 53 9.90 17.41 -3.80
N GLY A 54 9.10 17.16 -2.77
CA GLY A 54 9.35 16.06 -1.84
C GLY A 54 8.80 14.74 -2.34
N ASP A 55 9.61 13.66 -2.27
CA ASP A 55 9.19 12.28 -2.53
C ASP A 55 8.77 11.54 -1.22
N SER A 56 8.38 12.28 -0.18
CA SER A 56 8.07 11.72 1.14
C SER A 56 6.64 11.19 1.22
N HIS A 57 6.47 9.87 1.11
CA HIS A 57 5.16 9.21 1.02
C HIS A 57 5.00 8.09 2.04
N SER A 58 3.76 7.81 2.42
CA SER A 58 3.40 6.61 3.16
C SER A 58 2.81 5.56 2.22
N PHE A 59 3.15 4.30 2.42
CA PHE A 59 2.52 3.20 1.69
C PHE A 59 1.15 2.90 2.29
N ALA A 60 0.20 2.59 1.42
CA ALA A 60 -1.11 2.13 1.85
C ALA A 60 -1.12 0.60 1.96
N GLN A 61 -2.00 0.06 2.80
CA GLN A 61 -2.33 -1.37 2.80
C GLN A 61 -3.65 -1.59 2.07
N LEU A 62 -3.80 -2.73 1.39
CA LEU A 62 -5.06 -3.07 0.74
C LEU A 62 -6.15 -3.23 1.80
N SER A 63 -7.38 -2.78 1.49
CA SER A 63 -8.53 -2.95 2.37
C SER A 63 -8.70 -4.41 2.80
N ARG A 64 -8.87 -4.65 4.10
CA ARG A 64 -9.15 -5.98 4.68
C ARG A 64 -10.44 -6.62 4.16
N PHE A 65 -11.34 -5.84 3.57
CA PHE A 65 -12.56 -6.36 2.95
C PHE A 65 -12.33 -6.97 1.55
N LEU A 66 -11.13 -6.85 0.98
CA LEU A 66 -10.74 -7.44 -0.29
C LEU A 66 -9.65 -8.50 -0.09
N PRO A 67 -9.97 -9.66 0.51
CA PRO A 67 -8.98 -10.71 0.72
C PRO A 67 -8.49 -11.32 -0.61
N PRO A 68 -7.30 -11.95 -0.62
CA PRO A 68 -6.70 -12.53 -1.84
C PRO A 68 -7.60 -13.52 -2.58
N ALA A 69 -8.51 -14.20 -1.87
CA ALA A 69 -9.48 -15.11 -2.45
C ALA A 69 -10.43 -14.45 -3.47
N LEU A 70 -10.63 -13.12 -3.39
CA LEU A 70 -11.47 -12.39 -4.33
C LEU A 70 -10.72 -11.95 -5.59
N PHE A 71 -9.39 -11.98 -5.60
CA PHE A 71 -8.59 -11.47 -6.72
C PHE A 71 -8.91 -12.11 -8.08
N PRO A 72 -9.25 -13.42 -8.17
CA PRO A 72 -9.66 -14.03 -9.45
C PRO A 72 -10.96 -13.44 -10.03
N LEU A 73 -11.79 -12.76 -9.22
CA LEU A 73 -13.04 -12.13 -9.66
C LEU A 73 -12.81 -10.76 -10.31
N PHE A 74 -11.58 -10.22 -10.26
CA PHE A 74 -11.23 -8.92 -10.80
C PHE A 74 -10.15 -9.05 -11.87
N GLU A 75 -10.28 -8.24 -12.92
CA GLU A 75 -9.16 -7.94 -13.80
C GLU A 75 -8.21 -6.98 -13.07
N ARG A 76 -6.95 -7.39 -12.86
CA ARG A 76 -5.96 -6.60 -12.13
C ARG A 76 -5.10 -5.80 -13.10
N HIS A 77 -5.13 -4.48 -12.94
CA HIS A 77 -4.23 -3.56 -13.64
C HIS A 77 -3.29 -2.88 -12.63
N SER A 78 -1.98 -2.98 -12.85
CA SER A 78 -0.99 -2.18 -12.15
C SER A 78 -0.46 -1.07 -13.06
N HIS A 79 -0.52 0.19 -12.60
CA HIS A 79 0.11 1.32 -13.28
C HIS A 79 1.59 1.50 -12.92
N VAL A 80 2.14 0.60 -12.10
CA VAL A 80 3.57 0.48 -11.92
C VAL A 80 4.09 -0.10 -13.23
N GLY A 81 4.72 0.74 -14.07
CA GLY A 81 5.57 0.25 -15.16
C GLY A 81 6.55 -0.79 -14.59
N PRO A 82 7.01 -1.76 -15.39
CA PRO A 82 7.67 -2.98 -14.89
C PRO A 82 8.57 -2.60 -13.73
N GLU A 83 8.30 -3.19 -12.55
CA GLU A 83 9.28 -3.11 -11.46
C GLU A 83 10.63 -3.41 -12.13
N PRO A 84 11.66 -2.57 -11.96
CA PRO A 84 12.97 -3.00 -12.37
C PRO A 84 13.12 -4.35 -11.71
N GLU A 85 13.30 -5.40 -12.52
CA GLU A 85 13.62 -6.71 -12.00
C GLU A 85 14.71 -6.41 -10.98
N LEU A 86 14.40 -6.63 -9.71
CA LEU A 86 15.44 -6.76 -8.72
C LEU A 86 16.13 -8.03 -9.17
N THR A 87 16.99 -7.90 -10.19
CA THR A 87 18.05 -8.83 -10.50
C THR A 87 18.55 -9.18 -9.14
N ALA A 88 18.43 -10.45 -8.78
CA ALA A 88 18.99 -10.98 -7.56
C ALA A 88 20.49 -10.75 -7.63
N ALA A 89 20.91 -9.52 -7.40
CA ALA A 89 22.25 -9.11 -7.12
C ALA A 89 22.48 -9.83 -5.81
N GLN A 90 23.20 -10.94 -5.93
CA GLN A 90 23.73 -11.76 -4.87
C GLN A 90 24.08 -10.84 -3.71
N THR A 91 23.16 -10.73 -2.77
CA THR A 91 23.35 -9.84 -1.63
C THR A 91 24.33 -10.60 -0.77
N GLN A 92 25.60 -10.27 -0.93
CA GLN A 92 26.60 -10.60 0.06
C GLN A 92 26.10 -9.94 1.35
N THR A 93 25.55 -10.75 2.24
CA THR A 93 25.11 -10.36 3.58
C THR A 93 26.35 -9.98 4.38
N GLN A 94 26.89 -8.78 4.13
CA GLN A 94 27.75 -8.13 5.09
C GLN A 94 26.84 -7.45 6.11
N PRO A 95 26.99 -7.73 7.42
CA PRO A 95 26.19 -7.07 8.42
C PRO A 95 26.47 -5.57 8.37
N ILE A 96 25.42 -4.78 8.14
CA ILE A 96 25.44 -3.32 7.97
C ILE A 96 26.23 -2.63 9.10
N SER A 97 26.25 -3.23 10.30
CA SER A 97 27.03 -2.76 11.46
C SER A 97 28.53 -2.65 11.19
N GLU A 98 29.15 -3.62 10.51
CA GLU A 98 30.59 -3.60 10.23
C GLU A 98 30.96 -2.53 9.21
N THR A 99 30.13 -2.36 8.17
CA THR A 99 30.33 -1.32 7.14
C THR A 99 30.19 0.08 7.72
N VAL A 100 29.23 0.29 8.63
CA VAL A 100 29.04 1.58 9.32
C VAL A 100 30.24 1.88 10.24
N HIS A 101 30.72 0.88 10.99
CA HIS A 101 31.84 1.07 11.91
C HIS A 101 33.15 1.42 11.18
N ALA A 102 33.43 0.75 10.05
CA ALA A 102 34.59 1.03 9.21
C ALA A 102 34.56 2.45 8.60
N ARG A 103 33.38 2.91 8.16
CA ARG A 103 33.21 4.27 7.62
C ARG A 103 33.40 5.34 8.67
N LEU A 104 32.85 5.15 9.87
CA LEU A 104 33.03 6.08 10.97
C LEU A 104 34.51 6.21 11.35
N LYS A 105 35.24 5.09 11.48
CA LYS A 105 36.68 5.10 11.81
C LYS A 105 37.53 5.89 10.82
N LYS A 106 37.16 5.89 9.53
CA LYS A 106 37.88 6.59 8.46
C LYS A 106 37.66 8.11 8.46
N LEU A 107 36.59 8.60 9.11
CA LEU A 107 36.30 10.04 9.22
C LEU A 107 37.05 10.73 10.37
N TRP A 108 37.63 9.95 11.29
CA TRP A 108 38.34 10.45 12.47
C TRP A 108 39.86 10.15 12.44
N GLN A 109 40.41 9.93 11.24
CA GLN A 109 41.84 10.05 10.93
C GLN A 109 42.04 11.21 9.97
#